data_AF-A0A1Z9SPM1-F1
#
_entry.id   AF-A0A1Z9SPM1-F1
#
_cell.length_a   1.000
_cell.length_b   1.000
_cell.length_c   1.000
_cell.angle_alpha   90.00
_cell.angle_beta   90.00
_cell.angle_gamma   90.00
#
_symmetry.space_group_name_H-M   'P 1'
#
loop_
_entity.id
_entity.type
_entity.pdbx_description
1 polymer ?
#
loop_
_entity_poly.entity_id
_entity_poly.type
_entity_poly.pdbx_seq_one_letter_code
_entity_poly.pdbx_strand_id
1 'polypeptide(L)' 'MGLIVLGAGLGIGKFAAAAAESIARQPEAADKITGAVNLPLFLLEGVAILAEVFTFLMLIL' A
#
# COMPACT_ATOMS: atom_id res chain seq x y z
N MET A 1 -1.44 6.14 -15.42
CA MET A 1 -0.24 6.43 -14.58
C MET A 1 -0.60 7.32 -13.40
N GLY A 2 -0.93 8.60 -13.62
CA GLY A 2 -1.19 9.55 -12.53
C GLY A 2 -2.21 9.08 -11.49
N LEU A 3 -3.39 8.61 -11.92
CA LEU A 3 -4.42 8.11 -10.99
C LEU A 3 -3.99 6.85 -10.22
N ILE A 4 -3.19 5.98 -10.84
CA ILE A 4 -2.67 4.76 -10.19
C ILE A 4 -1.72 5.15 -9.07
N VAL A 5 -0.76 6.03 -9.36
CA VAL A 5 0.21 6.54 -8.37
C VAL A 5 -0.49 7.29 -7.24
N LEU A 6 -1.48 8.13 -7.56
CA LEU A 6 -2.28 8.84 -6.56
C LEU A 6 -3.07 7.87 -5.67
N GLY A 7 -3.75 6.88 -6.26
CA GLY A 7 -4.52 5.89 -5.51
C GLY A 7 -3.63 5.03 -4.60
N ALA A 8 -2.50 4.55 -5.14
CA ALA A 8 -1.54 3.76 -4.38
C ALA A 8 -0.92 4.57 -3.24
N GLY A 9 -0.46 5.80 -3.52
CA GLY A 9 0.14 6.68 -2.52
C GLY A 9 -0.82 7.01 -1.37
N LEU A 10 -2.09 7.32 -1.69
CA LEU A 10 -3.11 7.59 -0.68
C LEU A 10 -3.45 6.35 0.15
N GLY A 11 -3.57 5.18 -0.48
CA GLY A 11 -3.88 3.93 0.22
C GLY A 11 -2.74 3.46 1.12
N ILE A 12 -1.51 3.42 0.60
CA ILE A 12 -0.31 3.02 1.35
C ILE A 12 -0.07 4.01 2.49
N GLY A 13 -0.17 5.32 2.21
CA GLY A 13 0.00 6.35 3.23
C GLY A 13 -1.00 6.22 4.38
N LYS A 14 -2.26 5.86 4.08
CA LYS A 14 -3.27 5.57 5.11
C LYS A 14 -2.91 4.36 5.96
N PHE A 15 -2.52 3.24 5.35
CA PHE A 15 -2.12 2.05 6.10
C PHE A 15 -0.89 2.31 6.97
N ALA A 16 0.14 2.97 6.42
CA ALA A 16 1.36 3.29 7.14
C ALA A 16 1.09 4.23 8.32
N ALA A 17 0.28 5.28 8.12
CA ALA A 17 -0.09 6.20 9.20
C ALA A 17 -0.89 5.50 10.31
N ALA A 18 -1.89 4.69 9.94
CA ALA A 18 -2.70 3.94 10.91
C ALA A 18 -1.87 2.91 11.68
N ALA A 19 -0.93 2.23 11.01
CA ALA A 19 0.00 1.31 11.65
C ALA A 19 0.90 2.06 12.65
N ALA A 20 1.51 3.17 12.24
CA ALA A 20 2.38 3.97 13.10
C ALA A 20 1.63 4.51 14.34
N GLU A 21 0.42 5.01 14.17
CA GLU A 21 -0.44 5.49 15.26
C GLU A 21 -0.83 4.36 16.23
N SER A 22 -1.15 3.18 15.68
CA SER A 22 -1.50 2.01 16.50
C SER A 22 -0.29 1.48 17.28
N ILE A 23 0.89 1.43 16.66
CA ILE A 23 2.14 1.04 17.31
C ILE A 23 2.51 2.03 18.40
N ALA A 24 2.36 3.33 18.16
CA ALA A 24 2.61 4.35 19.18
C ALA A 24 1.69 4.20 20.40
N ARG A 25 0.45 3.76 20.21
CA ARG A 25 -0.51 3.50 21.30
C ARG A 25 -0.23 2.18 22.05
N GLN A 26 0.24 1.15 21.36
CA GLN A 26 0.53 -0.18 21.92
C GLN A 26 1.86 -0.70 21.38
N PRO A 27 3.01 -0.23 21.90
CA PRO A 27 4.33 -0.62 21.42
C PRO A 27 4.58 -2.13 21.54
N GLU A 28 4.04 -2.78 22.58
CA GLU A 28 4.13 -4.21 22.82
C GLU A 28 3.43 -5.07 21.74
N ALA A 29 2.53 -4.47 20.96
CA ALA A 29 1.80 -5.13 19.88
C ALA A 29 2.40 -4.84 18.50
N ALA A 30 3.58 -4.21 18.41
CA ALA A 30 4.15 -3.74 17.15
C ALA A 30 4.26 -4.81 16.06
N ASP A 31 4.74 -6.00 16.41
CA ASP A 31 4.88 -7.11 15.46
C ASP A 31 3.53 -7.61 14.96
N LYS A 32 2.51 -7.64 15.82
CA LYS A 32 1.15 -8.05 15.45
C LYS A 32 0.49 -7.03 14.53
N ILE A 33 0.65 -5.73 14.83
CA ILE A 33 0.12 -4.64 14.01
C ILE A 33 0.79 -4.68 12.62
N THR A 34 2.12 -4.78 12.58
CA THR A 34 2.88 -4.88 11.34
C THR A 34 2.44 -6.08 10.52
N GLY A 35 2.32 -7.26 11.15
CA GLY A 35 1.82 -8.46 10.49
C GLY A 35 0.39 -8.30 9.91
N ALA A 36 -0.49 -7.62 10.64
CA ALA A 36 -1.86 -7.37 10.19
C ALA A 36 -1.95 -6.41 8.99
N VAL A 37 -1.03 -5.43 8.87
CA VAL A 37 -1.03 -4.46 7.76
C VAL A 37 -0.26 -4.92 6.53
N ASN A 38 0.71 -5.84 6.67
CA ASN A 38 1.56 -6.28 5.56
C ASN A 38 0.78 -6.90 4.39
N LEU A 39 -0.18 -7.78 4.67
CA LEU A 39 -0.97 -8.43 3.61
C LEU A 39 -1.82 -7.41 2.83
N PRO A 40 -2.61 -6.54 3.48
CA PRO A 40 -3.30 -5.45 2.78
C PRO A 40 -2.37 -4.54 1.97
N LEU A 41 -1.20 -4.17 2.51
CA LEU A 41 -0.23 -3.31 1.84
C LEU A 41 0.30 -3.98 0.56
N PHE A 42 0.68 -5.25 0.66
CA PHE A 42 1.17 -6.06 -0.46
C PHE A 42 0.13 -6.20 -1.57
N LEU A 43 -1.14 -6.44 -1.21
CA LEU A 43 -2.22 -6.54 -2.19
C LEU A 43 -2.47 -5.20 -2.90
N LEU A 44 -2.43 -4.09 -2.17
CA LEU A 44 -2.57 -2.75 -2.75
C LEU A 44 -1.42 -2.42 -3.71
N GLU A 45 -0.19 -2.69 -3.30
CA GLU A 45 1.01 -2.49 -4.12
C GLU A 45 0.99 -3.38 -5.37
N GLY A 46 0.61 -4.65 -5.22
CA GLY A 46 0.47 -5.58 -6.34
C GLY A 46 -0.53 -5.11 -7.40
N VAL A 47 -1.68 -4.58 -6.98
CA VAL A 47 -2.67 -3.99 -7.91
C VAL A 47 -2.11 -2.75 -8.61
N ALA A 48 -1.37 -1.90 -7.90
CA ALA A 48 -0.74 -0.71 -8.48
C ALA A 48 0.29 -1.08 -9.55
N ILE A 49 1.17 -2.04 -9.26
CA ILE A 49 2.19 -2.54 -10.20
C ILE A 49 1.52 -3.15 -11.44
N LEU A 50 0.51 -4.00 -11.27
CA LEU A 50 -0.21 -4.59 -12.40
C LEU A 50 -0.85 -3.52 -13.28
N ALA A 51 -1.53 -2.54 -12.68
CA ALA A 51 -2.12 -1.43 -13.42
C ALA A 51 -1.05 -0.61 -14.16
N GLU A 52 0.14 -0.49 -13.57
CA GLU A 52 1.26 0.21 -14.18
C GLU A 52 1.79 -0.52 -15.43
N VAL A 53 2.00 -1.84 -15.29
CA VAL A 53 2.38 -2.74 -16.39
C VAL A 53 1.37 -2.65 -17.54
N PHE A 54 0.07 -2.75 -17.26
CA PHE A 54 -0.97 -2.67 -18.31
C PHE A 54 -0.97 -1.32 -19.02
N THR A 55 -0.69 -0.23 -18.31
CA THR A 55 -0.64 1.08 -18.96
C THR A 55 0.56 1.20 -19.90
N PHE A 56 1.73 0.66 -19.52
CA PHE A 56 2.88 0.63 -20.41
C PHE A 56 2.66 -0.31 -21.61
N LEU A 57 2.02 -1.46 -21.41
CA LEU A 57 1.64 -2.35 -22.50
C LEU A 57 0.71 -1.64 -23.50
N MET A 58 -0.29 -0.90 -23.04
CA MET A 58 -1.19 -0.10 -23.91
C MET A 58 -0.50 1.06 -24.63
N LEU A 59 0.65 1.53 -24.13
CA LEU A 59 1.41 2.61 -24.78
C LEU A 59 2.27 2.09 -25.94
N ILE A 60 2.73 0.84 -25.86
CA ILE A 60 3.72 0.27 -26.78
C ILE A 60 3.07 -0.63 -27.84
N LEU A 61 1.95 -1.28 -27.52
CA LEU A 61 1.15 -2.11 -28.43
C LEU A 61 0.09 -1.27 -29.17
#